data_AF-A0A9E1FND5-F1
#
_entry.id   AF-A0A9E1FND5-F1
#
_cell.length_a   1.000
_cell.length_b   1.000
_cell.length_c   1.000
_cell.angle_alpha   90.00
_cell.angle_beta   90.00
_cell.angle_gamma   90.00
#
_symmetry.space_group_name_H-M   'P 1'
#
loop_
_entity.id
_entity.type
_entity.pdbx_description
1 polymer ?
#
loop_
_entity_poly.entity_id
_entity_poly.type
_entity_poly.pdbx_seq_one_letter_code
_entity_poly.pdbx_strand_id
1 'polypeptide(L)' 'KQFLHYFEEPDRPQSRLDRDLERGMAVSIGRLRPDTQYDYKFVCLSHNTLRGAAGGAVLLAELLCAEGYITRK' A
#
# COMPACT_ATOMS: atom_id res chain seq x y z
N LYS A 1 -1.38 11.29 -6.12
CA LYS A 1 -1.08 9.92 -5.64
C LYS A 1 -2.05 9.60 -4.53
N GLN A 2 -2.84 8.56 -4.69
CA GLN A 2 -3.76 8.07 -3.67
C GLN A 2 -3.13 6.86 -2.99
N PHE A 3 -2.76 6.99 -1.71
CA PHE A 3 -2.08 5.90 -0.99
C PHE A 3 -3.01 4.71 -0.74
N LEU A 4 -4.23 4.97 -0.24
CA LEU A 4 -5.24 3.95 0.01
C LEU A 4 -6.27 3.95 -1.13
N HIS A 5 -6.31 2.85 -1.87
CA HIS A 5 -7.29 2.61 -2.94
C HIS A 5 -8.33 1.63 -2.43
N TYR A 6 -9.57 2.10 -2.23
CA TYR A 6 -10.68 1.24 -1.84
C TYR A 6 -11.48 0.81 -3.07
N PHE A 7 -11.79 -0.48 -3.15
CA PHE A 7 -12.64 -1.07 -4.17
C PHE A 7 -14.01 -1.43 -3.58
N GLU A 8 -15.07 -1.04 -4.28
CA GLU A 8 -16.44 -1.39 -3.93
C GLU A 8 -16.85 -2.75 -4.50
N GLU A 9 -16.18 -3.20 -5.56
CA GLU A 9 -16.45 -4.47 -6.22
C GLU A 9 -16.16 -5.66 -5.28
N PRO A 10 -17.05 -6.67 -5.22
CA PRO A 10 -16.99 -7.72 -4.20
C PRO A 10 -15.80 -8.68 -4.36
N ASP A 11 -15.20 -8.75 -5.55
CA ASP A 11 -14.12 -9.66 -5.91
C ASP A 11 -12.74 -8.98 -5.91
N ARG A 12 -12.66 -7.69 -5.56
CA ARG A 12 -11.42 -6.92 -5.47
C ARG A 12 -10.93 -6.81 -4.02
N PRO A 13 -9.63 -6.61 -3.76
CA PRO A 13 -8.53 -6.58 -4.72
C PRO A 13 -8.10 -7.98 -5.18
N GLN A 14 -7.35 -8.04 -6.29
CA GLN A 14 -6.73 -9.23 -6.86
C GLN A 14 -5.27 -8.98 -7.21
N SER A 15 -4.36 -9.85 -6.75
CA SER A 15 -2.91 -9.66 -6.87
C SER A 15 -2.41 -9.38 -8.28
N ARG A 16 -2.97 -10.05 -9.30
CA ARG A 16 -2.55 -9.88 -10.69
C ARG A 16 -3.00 -8.55 -11.31
N LEU A 17 -4.13 -8.02 -10.85
CA LEU A 17 -4.77 -6.86 -11.46
C LEU A 17 -4.39 -5.56 -10.76
N ASP A 18 -4.15 -5.60 -9.44
CA ASP A 18 -4.11 -4.39 -8.61
C ASP A 18 -2.76 -4.12 -7.95
N ARG A 19 -1.81 -5.06 -8.01
CA ARG A 19 -0.50 -4.87 -7.35
C ARG A 19 0.30 -3.67 -7.89
N ASP A 20 0.04 -3.24 -9.12
CA ASP A 20 0.82 -2.20 -9.80
C ASP A 20 0.19 -0.79 -9.67
N LEU A 21 -0.93 -0.65 -8.94
CA LEU A 21 -1.54 0.67 -8.65
C LEU A 21 -0.53 1.62 -8.01
N GLU A 22 -0.56 2.88 -8.45
CA GLU A 22 0.42 3.91 -8.07
C GLU A 22 1.88 3.42 -8.21
N ARG A 23 2.16 2.66 -9.28
CA ARG A 23 3.48 2.03 -9.54
C ARG A 23 3.92 1.10 -8.40
N GLY A 24 2.97 0.34 -7.86
CA GLY A 24 3.19 -0.61 -6.77
C GLY A 24 3.43 0.01 -5.40
N MET A 25 3.14 1.31 -5.24
CA MET A 25 3.30 2.03 -3.97
C MET A 25 1.98 2.26 -3.22
N ALA A 26 0.83 1.96 -3.82
CA ALA A 26 -0.47 1.99 -3.15
C ALA A 26 -0.71 0.75 -2.26
N VAL A 27 -1.67 0.87 -1.35
CA VAL A 27 -2.34 -0.25 -0.69
C VAL A 27 -3.76 -0.32 -1.24
N SER A 28 -4.12 -1.47 -1.80
CA SER A 28 -5.47 -1.76 -2.26
C SER A 28 -6.28 -2.40 -1.13
N ILE A 29 -7.50 -1.92 -0.91
CA ILE A 29 -8.41 -2.35 0.15
C ILE A 29 -9.74 -2.71 -0.49
N GLY A 30 -10.38 -3.78 -0.04
CA GLY A 30 -11.72 -4.13 -0.51
C GLY A 30 -12.45 -5.09 0.41
N ARG A 31 -13.70 -5.36 0.08
CA ARG A 31 -14.58 -6.31 0.79
C ARG A 31 -14.77 -5.95 2.28
N LEU A 32 -14.78 -4.65 2.59
CA LEU A 32 -15.05 -4.17 3.95
C LEU A 32 -16.47 -4.53 4.35
N ARG A 33 -16.61 -5.26 5.45
CA ARG A 33 -17.90 -5.69 5.99
C ARG A 33 -17.80 -5.99 7.48
N PRO A 34 -18.92 -5.98 8.22
CA PRO A 34 -18.94 -6.45 9.60
C PRO A 34 -18.37 -7.87 9.71
N ASP A 35 -17.68 -8.14 10.80
CA ASP A 35 -17.20 -9.47 11.13
C ASP A 35 -18.06 -10.11 12.24
N THR A 36 -17.95 -11.44 12.38
CA THR A 36 -18.65 -12.18 13.43
C THR A 36 -17.82 -12.31 14.71
N GLN A 37 -16.50 -12.12 14.62
CA GLN A 37 -15.57 -12.19 15.76
C GLN A 37 -15.09 -10.80 16.19
N TYR A 38 -14.75 -9.94 15.23
CA TYR A 38 -14.35 -8.55 15.45
C TYR A 38 -15.39 -7.57 14.88
N ASP A 39 -15.10 -6.26 14.92
CA ASP A 39 -16.01 -5.24 14.39
C ASP A 39 -16.13 -5.31 12.85
N TYR A 40 -14.99 -5.42 12.16
CA TYR A 40 -14.93 -5.42 10.70
C TYR A 40 -13.85 -6.34 10.16
N LYS A 41 -14.08 -6.86 8.95
CA LYS A 41 -13.07 -7.55 8.14
C LYS A 41 -13.02 -7.01 6.72
N PHE A 42 -11.84 -7.05 6.14
CA PHE A 42 -11.54 -6.58 4.80
C PHE A 42 -10.30 -7.31 4.26
N VAL A 43 -9.99 -7.10 2.98
CA VAL A 43 -8.79 -7.61 2.33
C VAL A 43 -7.88 -6.45 1.98
N CYS A 44 -6.60 -6.56 2.30
CA CYS A 44 -5.56 -5.64 1.86
C CYS A 44 -4.57 -6.34 0.93
N LEU A 45 -4.14 -5.62 -0.10
CA LEU A 45 -3.09 -6.03 -1.02
C LEU A 45 -2.06 -4.92 -1.17
N SER A 46 -0.79 -5.30 -1.05
CA SER A 46 0.37 -4.45 -1.32
C SER A 46 1.37 -5.17 -2.21
N HIS A 47 2.11 -4.43 -3.04
CA HIS A 47 3.22 -5.01 -3.77
C HIS A 47 4.40 -5.28 -2.82
N ASN A 48 4.77 -6.55 -2.64
CA ASN A 48 5.76 -6.96 -1.64
C ASN A 48 7.19 -6.48 -1.97
N THR A 49 7.63 -6.53 -3.24
CA THR A 49 8.99 -6.10 -3.61
C THR A 49 9.14 -4.59 -3.79
N LEU A 50 8.06 -3.88 -4.12
CA LEU A 50 8.04 -2.42 -4.24
C LEU A 50 7.69 -1.83 -2.87
N ARG A 51 6.40 -1.61 -2.58
CA ARG A 51 5.99 -1.02 -1.31
C ARG A 51 6.54 -1.74 -0.08
N GLY A 52 6.55 -3.07 -0.10
CA GLY A 52 6.99 -3.88 1.03
C GLY A 52 8.51 -4.02 1.19
N ALA A 53 9.31 -3.60 0.19
CA ALA A 53 10.75 -3.75 0.23
C ALA A 53 11.47 -2.55 -0.41
N ALA A 54 11.93 -2.67 -1.66
CA ALA A 54 12.84 -1.69 -2.27
C ALA A 54 12.21 -0.29 -2.40
N GLY A 55 10.95 -0.22 -2.80
CA GLY A 55 10.21 1.05 -2.89
C GLY A 55 10.01 1.70 -1.52
N GLY A 56 9.76 0.90 -0.47
CA GLY A 56 9.70 1.38 0.91
C GLY A 56 11.03 1.94 1.41
N ALA A 57 12.16 1.27 1.09
CA ALA A 57 13.50 1.72 1.44
C ALA A 57 13.87 3.05 0.76
N VAL A 58 13.51 3.22 -0.52
CA VAL A 58 13.71 4.48 -1.25
C VAL A 58 12.88 5.60 -0.62
N LEU A 59 11.60 5.35 -0.31
CA LEU A 59 10.74 6.35 0.34
C LEU A 59 11.27 6.78 1.71
N LEU A 60 11.84 5.84 2.48
CA LEU A 60 12.52 6.16 3.74
C LEU A 60 13.76 7.04 3.50
N ALA A 61 14.58 6.72 2.50
CA ALA A 61 15.75 7.54 2.16
C ALA A 61 15.35 8.96 1.71
N GLU A 62 14.29 9.09 0.92
CA GLU A 62 13.71 10.38 0.52
C GLU A 62 13.29 11.21 1.75
N LEU A 63 12.62 10.59 2.73
CA LEU A 63 12.24 11.23 3.99
C LEU A 63 13.47 11.69 4.78
N LEU A 64 14.46 10.81 4.96
CA LEU A 64 15.68 11.14 5.71
C LEU A 64 16.48 12.29 5.07
N CYS A 65 16.50 12.37 3.74
CA CYS A 65 17.07 13.52 3.03
C CYS A 65 16.26 14.79 3.26
N ALA A 66 14.92 14.72 3.19
CA ALA A 66 14.02 15.87 3.39
C ALA A 66 14.08 16.43 4.82
N GLU A 67 14.25 15.56 5.83
CA GLU A 67 14.42 15.94 7.23
C GLU A 67 15.86 16.35 7.59
N GLY A 68 16.80 16.29 6.64
CA GLY A 68 18.19 16.69 6.84
C GLY A 68 19.05 15.70 7.61
N TYR A 69 18.57 14.47 7.83
CA TYR A 69 19.37 13.39 8.42
C TYR A 69 20.41 12.82 7.44
N ILE A 70 20.15 12.89 6.13
CA ILE A 70 21.11 12.57 5.08
C ILE A 70 21.42 13.84 4.31
N THR A 71 22.63 14.35 4.47
CA THR A 71 23.11 15.52 3.73
C THR A 71 24.09 15.10 2.64
N ARG A 72 24.21 15.94 1.61
CA ARG A 72 25.28 15.82 0.63
C ARG A 72 26.63 15.95 1.36
N LYS A 73 27.61 15.11 0.99
CA LYS A 73 29.00 15.29 1.38
C LYS A 73 29.65 16.43 0.61
#